data_AF-A0A915DRQ5-F1
#
_entry.id   AF-A0A915DRQ5-F1
#
_cell.length_a   1.000
_cell.length_b   1.000
_cell.length_c   1.000
_cell.angle_alpha   90.00
_cell.angle_beta   90.00
_cell.angle_gamma   90.00
#
_symmetry.space_group_name_H-M   'P 1'
#
loop_
_entity.id
_entity.type
_entity.pdbx_description
1 polymer ?
#
loop_
_entity_poly.entity_id
_entity_poly.type
_entity_poly.pdbx_seq_one_letter_code
_entity_poly.pdbx_strand_id
1 'polypeptide(L)'
;MDGILGLAWPNLMVGPGVPPIQSFVGQLSEESFTLYMRKHQAPPSGTIGGLISYGSKDYRNCDPAWTHTPILLGSEGDAYYWEFNTSNFAIGNEEARQVNGVAVIFYPDPNIYVIYEMWSKILKITAAKYSSSLGVYAVDCSKISQLPDITFTISGQQFAVPSYQYINKIPGEDQNCKLSVDVSYMGKYLLGAPFLRTYCTYFDFSSKRLCFSRARHPNLIY
;
A
#
# COMPACT_ATOMS: atom_id res chain seq x y z
N MET A 1 -4.57 -21.92 -4.24
CA MET A 1 -3.32 -21.31 -3.76
C MET A 1 -2.60 -22.37 -2.97
N ASP A 2 -1.38 -22.71 -3.36
CA ASP A 2 -0.66 -23.88 -2.81
C ASP A 2 0.47 -23.48 -1.85
N GLY A 3 0.79 -22.18 -1.74
CA GLY A 3 1.83 -21.68 -0.84
C GLY A 3 1.97 -20.15 -0.84
N ILE A 4 2.92 -19.65 -0.03
CA ILE A 4 3.28 -18.24 0.11
C ILE A 4 4.76 -18.06 -0.23
N LEU A 5 5.07 -17.08 -1.08
CA LEU A 5 6.44 -16.68 -1.41
C LEU A 5 6.83 -15.43 -0.60
N GLY A 6 7.70 -15.56 0.40
CA GLY A 6 8.15 -14.44 1.23
C GLY A 6 9.15 -13.55 0.50
N LEU A 7 8.86 -12.25 0.39
CA LEU A 7 9.74 -11.23 -0.21
C LEU A 7 10.25 -10.19 0.81
N ALA A 8 10.17 -10.54 2.09
CA ALA A 8 10.67 -9.73 3.18
C ALA A 8 12.16 -9.99 3.43
N TRP A 9 12.70 -9.36 4.46
CA TRP A 9 14.11 -9.49 4.80
C TRP A 9 14.46 -10.88 5.36
N PRO A 10 15.71 -11.34 5.19
CA PRO A 10 16.14 -12.70 5.58
C PRO A 10 16.05 -13.01 7.06
N ASN A 11 16.34 -12.01 7.90
CA ASN A 11 16.25 -12.10 9.35
C ASN A 11 14.82 -12.23 9.88
N LEU A 12 13.79 -12.12 9.04
CA LEU A 12 12.40 -12.44 9.40
C LEU A 12 12.04 -13.92 9.20
N MET A 13 12.96 -14.73 8.69
CA MET A 13 12.68 -16.14 8.44
C MET A 13 12.55 -16.92 9.75
N VAL A 14 11.47 -17.71 9.86
CA VAL A 14 11.33 -18.72 10.90
C VAL A 14 11.85 -20.05 10.37
N GLY A 15 12.97 -20.52 10.91
CA GLY A 15 13.60 -21.79 10.53
C GLY A 15 14.73 -21.65 9.50
N PRO A 16 15.31 -22.78 9.04
CA PRO A 16 16.41 -22.78 8.09
C PRO A 16 15.92 -22.47 6.66
N GLY A 17 16.64 -21.61 5.94
CA GLY A 17 16.39 -21.34 4.54
C GLY A 17 17.06 -20.06 4.05
N VAL A 18 16.92 -19.80 2.74
CA VAL A 18 17.36 -18.57 2.09
C VAL A 18 16.14 -17.94 1.44
N PRO A 19 15.79 -16.67 1.72
CA PRO A 19 14.67 -16.03 1.06
C PRO A 19 14.88 -16.04 -0.46
N PRO A 20 13.80 -16.10 -1.25
CA PRO A 20 13.86 -16.12 -2.71
C PRO A 20 14.77 -15.03 -3.29
N ILE A 21 14.66 -13.80 -2.81
CA ILE A 21 15.50 -12.68 -3.29
C ILE A 21 17.00 -12.94 -3.08
N GLN A 22 17.38 -13.58 -1.97
CA GLN A 22 18.77 -13.90 -1.66
C GLN A 22 19.30 -15.03 -2.55
N SER A 23 18.42 -15.90 -3.06
CA SER A 23 18.81 -16.93 -4.02
C SER A 23 19.24 -16.35 -5.37
N PHE A 24 18.87 -15.09 -5.65
CA PHE A 24 19.26 -14.36 -6.86
C PHE A 24 20.42 -13.38 -6.65
N VAL A 25 21.03 -13.34 -5.45
CA VAL A 25 22.22 -12.51 -5.19
C VAL A 25 23.33 -12.89 -6.18
N GLY A 26 23.93 -11.88 -6.82
CA GLY A 26 24.93 -12.05 -7.87
C GLY A 26 24.39 -12.46 -9.25
N GLN A 27 23.08 -12.71 -9.38
CA GLN A 27 22.43 -13.03 -10.67
C GLN A 27 21.57 -11.87 -11.21
N LEU A 28 21.21 -10.91 -10.36
CA LEU A 28 20.47 -9.72 -10.74
C LEU A 28 21.40 -8.53 -10.96
N SER A 29 21.02 -7.62 -11.85
CA SER A 29 21.71 -6.34 -12.03
C SER A 29 21.68 -5.48 -10.76
N GLU A 30 20.61 -5.59 -9.98
CA GLU A 30 20.43 -4.96 -8.68
C GLU A 30 19.78 -5.96 -7.72
N GLU A 31 20.14 -5.96 -6.43
CA GLU A 31 19.48 -6.81 -5.43
C GLU A 31 18.16 -6.15 -5.01
N SER A 32 17.18 -6.20 -5.90
CA SER A 32 15.95 -5.45 -5.76
C SER A 32 14.77 -6.12 -6.45
N PHE A 33 13.57 -5.64 -6.13
CA PHE A 33 12.39 -5.90 -6.93
C PHE A 33 11.44 -4.70 -6.95
N THR A 34 10.67 -4.55 -8.01
CA THR A 34 9.57 -3.58 -8.12
C THR A 34 8.24 -4.31 -8.08
N LEU A 35 7.32 -3.84 -7.24
CA LEU A 35 5.91 -4.22 -7.28
C LEU A 35 5.10 -3.16 -8.03
N TYR A 36 4.37 -3.61 -9.05
CA TYR A 36 3.31 -2.86 -9.72
C TYR A 36 2.00 -3.61 -9.58
N MET A 37 0.93 -2.92 -9.17
CA MET A 37 -0.41 -3.48 -9.10
C MET A 37 -1.37 -2.66 -9.96
N ARG A 38 -2.25 -3.33 -10.71
CA ARG A 38 -3.33 -2.64 -11.43
C ARG A 38 -4.43 -2.19 -10.46
N LYS A 39 -5.22 -1.18 -10.88
CA LYS A 39 -6.39 -0.70 -10.14
C LYS A 39 -7.36 -1.83 -9.74
N HIS A 40 -8.15 -1.58 -8.69
CA HIS A 40 -9.25 -2.43 -8.25
C HIS A 40 -10.46 -2.36 -9.22
N GLN A 41 -10.24 -2.73 -10.48
CA GLN A 41 -11.32 -3.10 -11.37
C GLN A 41 -11.09 -4.56 -11.69
N ALA A 42 -12.11 -5.40 -11.53
CA ALA A 42 -12.05 -6.80 -11.93
C ALA A 42 -11.58 -6.83 -13.39
N PRO A 43 -10.32 -7.20 -13.63
CA PRO A 43 -9.81 -7.04 -14.96
C PRO A 43 -10.41 -8.21 -15.77
N PRO A 44 -10.65 -8.07 -17.08
CA PRO A 44 -11.20 -9.15 -17.88
C PRO A 44 -10.43 -10.45 -17.63
N SER A 45 -11.12 -11.59 -17.62
CA SER A 45 -10.47 -12.88 -17.42
C SER A 45 -9.25 -13.04 -18.34
N GLY A 46 -8.13 -13.51 -17.79
CA GLY A 46 -6.87 -13.68 -18.54
C GLY A 46 -5.97 -12.45 -18.62
N THR A 47 -6.28 -11.36 -17.91
CA THR A 47 -5.41 -10.18 -17.85
C THR A 47 -4.47 -10.21 -16.64
N ILE A 48 -3.27 -9.66 -16.83
CA ILE A 48 -2.25 -9.53 -15.77
C ILE A 48 -2.76 -8.53 -14.72
N GLY A 49 -2.86 -8.94 -13.46
CA GLY A 49 -3.34 -8.11 -12.33
C GLY A 49 -2.26 -7.23 -11.67
N GLY A 50 -0.99 -7.51 -11.95
CA GLY A 50 0.18 -6.81 -11.45
C GLY A 50 1.46 -7.48 -11.93
N LEU A 51 2.61 -6.88 -11.63
CA LEU A 51 3.92 -7.38 -12.01
C LEU A 51 4.88 -7.27 -10.84
N ILE A 52 5.75 -8.27 -10.71
CA ILE A 52 6.96 -8.19 -9.91
C ILE A 52 8.14 -8.24 -10.87
N SER A 53 8.93 -7.16 -10.90
CA SER A 53 10.12 -7.04 -11.74
C SER A 53 11.35 -7.16 -10.86
N TYR A 54 12.20 -8.16 -11.10
CA TYR A 54 13.43 -8.36 -10.33
C TYR A 54 14.60 -7.59 -10.94
N GLY A 55 15.43 -7.00 -10.07
CA GLY A 55 16.71 -6.38 -10.44
C GLY A 55 16.64 -5.06 -11.19
N SER A 56 15.49 -4.40 -11.21
CA SER A 56 15.36 -3.06 -11.78
C SER A 56 14.07 -2.35 -11.34
N LYS A 57 14.08 -1.02 -11.46
CA LYS A 57 12.86 -0.20 -11.47
C LYS A 57 12.05 -0.45 -12.76
N ASP A 58 10.73 -0.49 -12.62
CA ASP A 58 9.83 -0.63 -13.77
C ASP A 58 9.49 0.74 -14.39
N TYR A 59 10.22 1.14 -15.43
CA TYR A 59 9.95 2.39 -16.15
C TYR A 59 8.85 2.28 -17.22
N ARG A 60 8.27 1.09 -17.42
CA ARG A 60 7.14 0.89 -18.34
C ARG A 60 5.84 1.21 -17.63
N ASN A 61 5.66 0.66 -16.43
CA ASN A 61 4.42 0.76 -15.66
C ASN A 61 4.45 1.86 -14.59
N CYS A 62 5.58 2.54 -14.38
CA CYS A 62 5.73 3.58 -13.36
C CYS A 62 6.27 4.86 -13.99
N ASP A 63 6.00 5.99 -13.33
CA ASP A 63 6.57 7.27 -13.73
C ASP A 63 8.09 7.32 -13.51
N PRO A 64 8.82 8.16 -14.27
CA PRO A 64 10.28 8.24 -14.15
C PRO A 64 10.74 8.93 -12.86
N ALA A 65 9.86 9.69 -12.21
CA ALA A 65 10.15 10.32 -10.93
C ALA A 65 9.98 9.30 -9.79
N TRP A 66 11.04 9.11 -9.02
CA TRP A 66 11.07 8.20 -7.87
C TRP A 66 11.51 8.94 -6.62
N THR A 67 10.75 8.76 -5.55
CA THR A 67 11.06 9.32 -4.24
C THR A 67 11.49 8.19 -3.33
N HIS A 68 12.63 8.36 -2.67
CA HIS A 68 13.18 7.32 -1.81
C HIS A 68 13.02 7.67 -0.34
N THR A 69 12.90 6.65 0.49
CA THR A 69 12.97 6.74 1.96
C THR A 69 13.80 5.58 2.49
N PRO A 70 14.72 5.83 3.45
CA PRO A 70 15.41 4.74 4.13
C PRO A 70 14.41 3.88 4.91
N ILE A 71 14.71 2.59 5.06
CA ILE A 71 13.95 1.76 5.99
C ILE A 71 14.39 1.99 7.44
N LEU A 72 13.51 1.74 8.40
CA LEU A 72 13.85 1.72 9.82
C LEU A 72 14.47 0.38 10.16
N LEU A 73 15.75 0.40 10.55
CA LEU A 73 16.47 -0.80 10.97
C LEU A 73 16.28 -1.04 12.47
N GLY A 74 16.00 -2.28 12.86
CA GLY A 74 15.98 -2.71 14.26
C GLY A 74 14.82 -2.14 15.09
N SER A 75 13.75 -1.67 14.46
CA SER A 75 12.57 -1.17 15.18
C SER A 75 11.83 -2.25 15.98
N GLU A 76 12.07 -3.53 15.69
CA GLU A 76 11.51 -4.68 16.42
C GLU A 76 12.55 -5.80 16.60
N GLY A 77 13.53 -5.63 17.50
CA GLY A 77 14.41 -6.72 17.94
C GLY A 77 15.19 -7.40 16.80
N ASP A 78 16.08 -6.64 16.15
CA ASP A 78 16.86 -7.02 14.97
C ASP A 78 16.07 -7.39 13.70
N ALA A 79 14.73 -7.44 13.75
CA ALA A 79 13.90 -7.64 12.57
C ALA A 79 13.95 -6.43 11.61
N TYR A 80 14.07 -6.71 10.31
CA TYR A 80 13.94 -5.69 9.27
C TYR A 80 12.60 -5.87 8.59
N TYR A 81 11.72 -4.89 8.75
CA TYR A 81 10.50 -4.78 7.98
C TYR A 81 10.69 -3.76 6.85
N TRP A 82 9.79 -3.77 5.86
CA TRP A 82 9.67 -2.68 4.89
C TRP A 82 8.97 -1.48 5.53
N GLU A 83 9.59 -0.99 6.59
CA GLU A 83 9.09 0.04 7.50
C GLU A 83 9.88 1.34 7.29
N PHE A 84 9.21 2.49 7.33
CA PHE A 84 9.80 3.79 7.06
C PHE A 84 9.06 4.91 7.79
N ASN A 85 9.71 6.08 7.92
CA ASN A 85 9.10 7.25 8.53
C ASN A 85 8.16 7.98 7.56
N THR A 86 7.03 8.46 8.08
CA THR A 86 6.13 9.42 7.44
C THR A 86 5.99 10.63 8.33
N SER A 87 6.12 11.85 7.79
CA SER A 87 6.04 13.08 8.60
C SER A 87 4.62 13.60 8.76
N ASN A 88 3.65 13.12 7.97
CA ASN A 88 2.25 13.47 8.15
C ASN A 88 1.32 12.42 7.54
N PHE A 89 0.08 12.39 8.04
CA PHE A 89 -1.03 11.67 7.46
C PHE A 89 -2.27 12.57 7.47
N ALA A 90 -3.01 12.62 6.37
CA ALA A 90 -4.22 13.43 6.26
C ALA A 90 -5.31 12.73 5.44
N ILE A 91 -6.55 13.12 5.68
CA ILE A 91 -7.68 12.83 4.78
C ILE A 91 -8.40 14.15 4.47
N GLY A 92 -8.32 14.59 3.21
CA GLY A 92 -8.70 15.96 2.86
C GLY A 92 -7.91 16.99 3.66
N ASN A 93 -8.60 17.89 4.36
CA ASN A 93 -8.00 18.93 5.19
C ASN A 93 -7.80 18.50 6.66
N GLU A 94 -8.16 17.27 7.02
CA GLU A 94 -8.04 16.75 8.38
C GLU A 94 -6.73 15.97 8.53
N GLU A 95 -5.77 16.57 9.23
CA GLU A 95 -4.45 16.00 9.48
C GLU A 95 -4.38 15.24 10.81
N ALA A 96 -3.46 14.29 10.90
CA ALA A 96 -3.11 13.64 12.16
C ALA A 96 -2.45 14.64 13.11
N ARG A 97 -2.75 14.57 14.41
CA ARG A 97 -2.07 15.41 15.42
C ARG A 97 -0.60 15.01 15.56
N GLN A 98 -0.29 13.73 15.36
CA GLN A 98 1.07 13.23 15.44
C GLN A 98 1.84 13.56 14.16
N VAL A 99 2.74 14.55 14.25
CA VAL A 99 3.51 15.11 13.13
C VAL A 99 4.71 14.25 12.70
N ASN A 100 4.76 12.98 13.08
CA ASN A 100 5.77 11.98 12.67
C ASN A 100 5.28 10.59 13.08
N GLY A 101 5.10 9.69 12.12
CA GLY A 101 4.66 8.32 12.34
C GLY A 101 5.49 7.32 11.57
N VAL A 102 5.20 6.05 11.82
CA VAL A 102 5.85 4.92 11.16
C VAL A 102 4.84 4.26 10.22
N ALA A 103 5.27 3.97 9.00
CA ALA A 103 4.48 3.25 8.00
C ALA A 103 5.20 1.96 7.59
N VAL A 104 4.43 0.91 7.31
CA VAL A 104 4.94 -0.39 6.86
C VAL A 104 4.24 -0.77 5.56
N ILE A 105 4.99 -1.25 4.56
CA ILE A 105 4.38 -1.86 3.37
C ILE A 105 3.77 -3.22 3.76
N PHE A 106 2.45 -3.36 3.59
CA PHE A 106 1.69 -4.50 4.12
C PHE A 106 0.88 -5.19 3.01
N TYR A 107 1.55 -6.05 2.25
CA TYR A 107 0.95 -6.85 1.18
C TYR A 107 0.90 -8.34 1.60
N PRO A 108 -0.12 -9.14 1.21
CA PRO A 108 -1.21 -8.88 0.25
C PRO A 108 -2.49 -8.22 0.79
N ASP A 109 -2.41 -7.47 1.89
CA ASP A 109 -3.62 -6.98 2.54
C ASP A 109 -4.44 -6.02 1.64
N PRO A 110 -5.77 -6.18 1.57
CA PRO A 110 -6.63 -5.33 0.75
C PRO A 110 -6.90 -3.92 1.31
N ASN A 111 -6.41 -3.59 2.51
CA ASN A 111 -6.75 -2.35 3.21
C ASN A 111 -5.52 -1.47 3.51
N ILE A 112 -5.77 -0.20 3.80
CA ILE A 112 -4.84 0.65 4.54
C ILE A 112 -5.24 0.60 6.02
N TYR A 113 -4.30 0.41 6.93
CA TYR A 113 -4.57 0.54 8.36
C TYR A 113 -4.02 1.85 8.89
N VAL A 114 -4.86 2.58 9.63
CA VAL A 114 -4.53 3.90 10.17
C VAL A 114 -4.53 3.89 11.69
N ILE A 115 -3.80 4.82 12.31
CA ILE A 115 -3.84 4.97 13.77
C ILE A 115 -5.24 5.35 14.27
N TYR A 116 -5.54 5.01 15.53
CA TYR A 116 -6.86 5.20 16.13
C TYR A 116 -7.43 6.61 15.99
N GLU A 117 -6.59 7.65 16.13
CA GLU A 117 -6.99 9.04 15.95
C GLU A 117 -7.62 9.27 14.56
N MET A 118 -6.93 8.81 13.52
CA MET A 118 -7.34 9.01 12.14
C MET A 118 -8.54 8.13 11.76
N TRP A 119 -8.68 6.96 12.37
CA TRP A 119 -9.82 6.09 12.13
C TRP A 119 -11.16 6.79 12.35
N SER A 120 -11.29 7.50 13.48
CA SER A 120 -12.50 8.26 13.80
C SER A 120 -12.82 9.37 12.79
N LYS A 121 -11.79 10.08 12.32
CA LYS A 121 -11.89 11.13 11.29
C LYS A 121 -12.34 10.54 9.95
N ILE A 122 -11.75 9.41 9.55
CA ILE A 122 -12.07 8.71 8.30
C ILE A 122 -13.53 8.26 8.30
N LEU A 123 -14.02 7.62 9.36
CA LEU A 123 -15.41 7.20 9.46
C LEU A 123 -16.38 8.39 9.32
N LYS A 124 -16.06 9.52 9.97
CA LYS A 124 -16.88 10.74 9.90
C LYS A 124 -16.89 11.34 8.49
N ILE A 125 -15.73 11.49 7.85
CA ILE A 125 -15.59 12.12 6.54
C ILE A 125 -16.23 11.26 5.44
N THR A 126 -16.02 9.95 5.52
CA THR A 126 -16.59 9.00 4.54
C THR A 126 -18.06 8.68 4.79
N ALA A 127 -18.60 9.11 5.94
CA ALA A 127 -19.90 8.70 6.45
C ALA A 127 -20.08 7.17 6.51
N ALA A 128 -18.98 6.43 6.64
CA ALA A 128 -18.99 4.98 6.61
C ALA A 128 -19.69 4.42 7.85
N LYS A 129 -20.52 3.39 7.65
CA LYS A 129 -21.22 2.69 8.73
C LYS A 129 -20.99 1.20 8.61
N TYR A 130 -20.76 0.53 9.74
CA TYR A 130 -20.63 -0.91 9.73
C TYR A 130 -21.96 -1.57 9.33
N SER A 131 -21.93 -2.38 8.28
CA SER A 131 -23.04 -3.19 7.81
C SER A 131 -22.82 -4.64 8.23
N SER A 132 -23.60 -5.12 9.20
CA SER A 132 -23.49 -6.50 9.68
C SER A 132 -23.83 -7.54 8.61
N SER A 133 -24.69 -7.21 7.63
CA SER A 133 -25.02 -8.12 6.54
C SER A 133 -23.89 -8.26 5.51
N LEU A 134 -23.12 -7.19 5.28
CA LEU A 134 -22.00 -7.19 4.35
C LEU A 134 -20.66 -7.52 5.04
N GLY A 135 -20.60 -7.44 6.37
CA GLY A 135 -19.37 -7.64 7.16
C GLY A 135 -18.30 -6.58 6.93
N VAL A 136 -18.69 -5.37 6.51
CA VAL A 136 -17.77 -4.28 6.16
C VAL A 136 -18.29 -2.92 6.61
N TYR A 137 -17.41 -1.93 6.70
CA TYR A 137 -17.79 -0.53 6.71
C TYR A 137 -18.26 -0.12 5.31
N ALA A 138 -19.54 0.17 5.19
CA ALA A 138 -20.21 0.54 3.96
C ALA A 138 -20.29 2.06 3.79
N VAL A 139 -20.08 2.51 2.56
CA VAL A 139 -20.18 3.90 2.09
C VAL A 139 -21.10 3.92 0.87
N ASP A 140 -21.90 4.97 0.70
CA ASP A 140 -22.71 5.15 -0.51
C ASP A 140 -21.82 5.23 -1.76
N CYS A 141 -21.98 4.29 -2.69
CA CYS A 141 -21.20 4.21 -3.91
C CYS A 141 -21.28 5.48 -4.78
N SER A 142 -22.38 6.23 -4.70
CA SER A 142 -22.54 7.50 -5.44
C SER A 142 -21.62 8.61 -4.94
N LYS A 143 -21.07 8.46 -3.73
CA LYS A 143 -20.20 9.46 -3.08
C LYS A 143 -18.72 9.29 -3.38
N ILE A 144 -18.30 8.21 -4.03
CA ILE A 144 -16.87 7.90 -4.25
C ILE A 144 -16.11 9.10 -4.82
N SER A 145 -16.59 9.72 -5.90
CA SER A 145 -15.89 10.84 -6.56
C SER A 145 -15.85 12.14 -5.73
N GLN A 146 -16.62 12.22 -4.65
CA GLN A 146 -16.71 13.39 -3.77
C GLN A 146 -15.84 13.25 -2.52
N LEU A 147 -15.35 12.04 -2.24
CA LEU A 147 -14.52 11.77 -1.08
C LEU A 147 -13.08 12.24 -1.32
N PRO A 148 -12.44 12.83 -0.29
CA PRO A 148 -11.11 13.40 -0.44
C PRO A 148 -10.01 12.34 -0.51
N ASP A 149 -8.82 12.70 -0.95
CA ASP A 149 -7.69 11.78 -0.95
C ASP A 149 -7.18 11.52 0.48
N ILE A 150 -6.68 10.30 0.71
CA ILE A 150 -5.83 9.98 1.87
C ILE A 150 -4.39 10.28 1.49
N THR A 151 -3.70 11.13 2.25
CA THR A 151 -2.36 11.61 1.89
C THR A 151 -1.34 11.26 2.95
N PHE A 152 -0.22 10.68 2.52
CA PHE A 152 0.98 10.44 3.34
C PHE A 152 2.07 11.43 2.95
N THR A 153 2.82 11.95 3.92
CA THR A 153 4.02 12.77 3.61
C THR A 153 5.28 11.96 3.83
N ILE A 154 5.94 11.56 2.75
CA ILE A 154 7.09 10.67 2.76
C ILE A 154 8.28 11.43 2.17
N SER A 155 9.38 11.54 2.91
CA SER A 155 10.57 12.30 2.51
C SER A 155 10.25 13.73 2.04
N GLY A 156 9.30 14.40 2.71
CA GLY A 156 8.86 15.76 2.38
C GLY A 156 7.95 15.89 1.16
N GLN A 157 7.53 14.78 0.53
CA GLN A 157 6.61 14.78 -0.60
C GLN A 157 5.27 14.15 -0.25
N GLN A 158 4.20 14.65 -0.86
CA GLN A 158 2.84 14.16 -0.63
C GLN A 158 2.49 12.99 -1.57
N PHE A 159 2.02 11.90 -0.98
CA PHE A 159 1.55 10.69 -1.63
C PHE A 159 0.05 10.53 -1.39
N ALA A 160 -0.74 11.10 -2.31
CA ALA A 160 -2.19 11.05 -2.29
C ALA A 160 -2.75 9.72 -2.86
N VAL A 161 -3.57 9.04 -2.08
CA VAL A 161 -4.33 7.84 -2.45
C VAL A 161 -5.78 8.28 -2.70
N PRO A 162 -6.24 8.26 -3.97
CA PRO A 162 -7.56 8.75 -4.29
C PRO A 162 -8.67 7.83 -3.82
N SER A 163 -9.86 8.39 -3.61
CA SER A 163 -11.04 7.69 -3.07
C SER A 163 -11.38 6.38 -3.77
N TYR A 164 -11.29 6.33 -5.09
CA TYR A 164 -11.57 5.12 -5.87
C TYR A 164 -10.59 3.95 -5.61
N GLN A 165 -9.48 4.17 -4.89
CA GLN A 165 -8.55 3.11 -4.49
C GLN A 165 -8.88 2.55 -3.10
N TYR A 166 -9.44 3.36 -2.21
CA TYR A 166 -9.77 2.97 -0.84
C TYR A 166 -11.28 2.79 -0.61
N ILE A 167 -12.13 3.09 -1.59
CA ILE A 167 -13.55 2.72 -1.63
C ILE A 167 -13.79 1.77 -2.79
N ASN A 168 -14.16 0.54 -2.48
CA ASN A 168 -14.26 -0.55 -3.46
C ASN A 168 -15.72 -0.97 -3.67
N LYS A 169 -16.13 -1.10 -4.94
CA LYS A 169 -17.41 -1.71 -5.29
C LYS A 169 -17.44 -3.16 -4.84
N ILE A 170 -18.57 -3.57 -4.28
CA ILE A 170 -18.82 -4.95 -3.86
C ILE A 170 -19.53 -5.65 -5.02
N PRO A 171 -19.03 -6.79 -5.52
CA PRO A 171 -19.70 -7.51 -6.60
C PRO A 171 -21.14 -7.88 -6.23
N GLY A 172 -22.10 -7.48 -7.07
CA GLY A 172 -23.53 -7.74 -6.85
C GLY A 172 -24.23 -6.80 -5.87
N GLU A 173 -23.57 -5.73 -5.42
CA GLU A 173 -24.13 -4.70 -4.54
C GLU A 173 -23.86 -3.31 -5.14
N ASP A 174 -24.93 -2.60 -5.51
CA ASP A 174 -24.85 -1.36 -6.28
C ASP A 174 -24.92 -0.08 -5.42
N GLN A 175 -25.51 -0.17 -4.23
CA GLN A 175 -25.70 1.00 -3.36
C GLN A 175 -24.54 1.18 -2.39
N ASN A 176 -24.05 0.07 -1.83
CA ASN A 176 -23.03 0.09 -0.78
C ASN A 176 -21.66 -0.36 -1.30
N CYS A 177 -20.67 0.49 -1.07
CA CYS A 177 -19.29 0.23 -1.38
C CYS A 177 -18.49 0.01 -0.09
N LYS A 178 -17.47 -0.84 -0.17
CA LYS A 178 -16.60 -1.17 0.97
C LYS A 178 -15.56 -0.06 1.18
N LEU A 179 -15.45 0.44 2.41
CA LEU A 179 -14.27 1.17 2.88
C LEU A 179 -13.12 0.17 3.09
N SER A 180 -12.04 0.31 2.31
CA SER A 180 -10.79 -0.46 2.42
C SER A 180 -9.76 0.28 3.28
N VAL A 181 -10.24 0.76 4.41
CA VAL A 181 -9.43 1.35 5.49
C VAL A 181 -9.90 0.75 6.80
N ASP A 182 -8.98 0.46 7.70
CA ASP A 182 -9.28 -0.07 9.03
C ASP A 182 -8.33 0.53 10.08
N VAL A 183 -8.55 0.23 11.36
CA VAL A 183 -7.74 0.69 12.47
C VAL A 183 -6.54 -0.23 12.71
N SER A 184 -5.35 0.36 12.86
CA SER A 184 -4.14 -0.32 13.29
C SER A 184 -4.03 -0.32 14.81
N TYR A 185 -3.90 -1.51 15.39
CA TYR A 185 -3.64 -1.70 16.83
C TYR A 185 -2.15 -1.62 17.18
N MET A 186 -1.27 -1.49 16.19
CA MET A 186 0.18 -1.42 16.39
C MET A 186 0.70 0.01 16.54
N GLY A 187 -0.15 1.02 16.38
CA GLY A 187 0.26 2.43 16.37
C GLY A 187 1.08 2.83 15.13
N LYS A 188 1.14 1.96 14.12
CA LYS A 188 1.81 2.18 12.82
C LYS A 188 0.78 2.22 11.70
N TYR A 189 1.04 2.97 10.64
CA TYR A 189 0.26 2.88 9.40
C TYR A 189 0.67 1.63 8.63
N LEU A 190 -0.30 0.84 8.14
CA LEU A 190 -0.01 -0.34 7.30
C LEU A 190 -0.54 -0.07 5.89
N LEU A 191 0.34 -0.07 4.90
CA LEU A 191 0.04 0.34 3.53
C LEU A 191 -0.15 -0.88 2.64
N GLY A 192 -1.41 -1.31 2.51
CA GLY A 192 -1.80 -2.41 1.64
C GLY A 192 -2.20 -1.98 0.23
N ALA A 193 -3.08 -2.78 -0.38
CA ALA A 193 -3.42 -2.68 -1.80
C ALA A 193 -3.82 -1.28 -2.30
N PRO A 194 -4.60 -0.45 -1.58
CA PRO A 194 -4.95 0.89 -2.07
C PRO A 194 -3.72 1.77 -2.36
N PHE A 195 -2.72 1.73 -1.48
CA PHE A 195 -1.46 2.47 -1.68
C PHE A 195 -0.64 1.84 -2.81
N LEU A 196 -0.47 0.51 -2.80
CA LEU A 196 0.36 -0.24 -3.76
C LEU A 196 -0.22 -0.28 -5.19
N ARG A 197 -1.52 -0.06 -5.36
CA ARG A 197 -2.15 0.17 -6.68
C ARG A 197 -1.96 1.60 -7.18
N THR A 198 -1.69 2.53 -6.27
CA THR A 198 -1.53 3.94 -6.58
C THR A 198 -0.08 4.26 -6.90
N TYR A 199 0.85 3.60 -6.20
CA TYR A 199 2.28 3.80 -6.31
C TYR A 199 2.97 2.47 -6.56
N CYS A 200 3.82 2.44 -7.59
CA CYS A 200 4.84 1.41 -7.70
C CYS A 200 5.80 1.52 -6.52
N THR A 201 6.21 0.38 -6.00
CA THR A 201 7.15 0.29 -4.89
C THR A 201 8.36 -0.52 -5.31
N TYR A 202 9.53 0.10 -5.31
CA TYR A 202 10.81 -0.54 -5.55
C TYR A 202 11.52 -0.78 -4.22
N PHE A 203 11.87 -2.03 -3.98
CA PHE A 203 12.46 -2.55 -2.76
C PHE A 203 13.96 -2.78 -3.00
N ASP A 204 14.80 -1.98 -2.36
CA ASP A 204 16.25 -1.95 -2.58
C ASP A 204 16.96 -2.57 -1.37
N PHE A 205 17.42 -3.82 -1.50
CA PHE A 205 18.08 -4.51 -0.40
C PHE A 205 19.46 -3.94 -0.14
N SER A 206 20.25 -3.70 -1.19
CA SER A 206 21.62 -3.22 -1.08
C SER A 206 21.68 -1.85 -0.39
N SER A 207 20.78 -0.93 -0.74
CA SER A 207 20.74 0.42 -0.18
C SER A 207 19.79 0.56 1.02
N LYS A 208 19.11 -0.52 1.44
CA LYS A 208 18.17 -0.54 2.58
C LYS A 208 17.15 0.61 2.52
N ARG A 209 16.43 0.70 1.40
CA ARG A 209 15.46 1.77 1.16
C ARG A 209 14.27 1.28 0.35
N LEU A 210 13.21 2.07 0.40
CA LEU A 210 12.07 1.97 -0.50
C LEU A 210 12.10 3.15 -1.46
N CYS A 211 11.70 2.93 -2.70
CA CYS A 211 11.42 3.99 -3.65
C CYS A 211 9.99 3.90 -4.14
N PHE A 212 9.29 5.02 -4.18
CA PHE A 212 7.91 5.12 -4.64
C PHE A 212 7.83 5.95 -5.91
N SER A 213 6.97 5.54 -6.83
CA SER A 213 6.62 6.30 -8.03
C SER A 213 5.16 6.09 -8.37
N ARG A 214 4.53 7.05 -9.04
CA ARG A 214 3.13 6.92 -9.46
C ARG A 214 2.99 5.75 -10.43
N ALA A 215 2.04 4.86 -10.15
CA ALA A 215 1.71 3.76 -11.04
C ALA A 215 0.92 4.27 -12.24
N ARG A 216 1.32 3.86 -13.44
CA ARG A 216 0.61 4.13 -14.69
C ARG A 216 -0.46 3.08 -14.91
N HIS A 217 -1.64 3.56 -15.26
CA HIS A 217 -2.78 2.72 -15.61
C HIS A 217 -3.25 3.07 -17.02
N PRO A 218 -2.47 2.75 -18.07
CA PRO A 218 -2.87 3.02 -19.45
C PRO A 218 -4.18 2.28 -19.76
N ASN A 219 -5.11 2.96 -20.43
CA ASN A 219 -6.38 2.41 -20.93
C ASN A 219 -7.51 2.19 -19.91
N LEU A 220 -7.58 2.94 -18.81
CA LEU A 220 -8.74 2.94 -17.91
C LEU A 220 -9.42 4.32 -17.93
N ILE A 221 -10.60 4.39 -18.55
CA ILE A 221 -11.49 5.57 -18.49
C ILE A 221 -12.03 5.68 -17.07
N TYR A 222 -12.06 6.90 -16.53
CA TYR A 222 -12.47 7.23 -15.17
C TYR A 222 -13.99 7.26 -15.01
#